data_AF-A0A1I3YRX9-F1
#
_entry.id   AF-A0A1I3YRX9-F1
#
_cell.length_a   1.000
_cell.length_b   1.000
_cell.length_c   1.000
_cell.angle_alpha   90.00
_cell.angle_beta   90.00
_cell.angle_gamma   90.00
#
_symmetry.space_group_name_H-M   'P 1'
#
loop_
_entity.id
_entity.type
_entity.pdbx_description
1 polymer ?
#
loop_
_entity_poly.entity_id
_entity_poly.type
_entity_poly.pdbx_seq_one_letter_code
_entity_poly.pdbx_strand_id
1 'polypeptide(L)'
;MAVVITLLLAALLVAAVVLVAVPSGSDGESPWVAFRRGLRARRDPDAEQTEAARAAAARPVDLSLADFLRATASEGDGYLHPDELAEDLRLARERAAHVLRVGRETTRAHDVGPDGARSHDAHR
;
A
#
# COMPACT_ATOMS: atom_id res chain seq x y z
N MET A 1 12.01 37.86 -8.91
CA MET A 1 10.63 37.61 -9.37
C MET A 1 10.58 36.52 -10.44
N ALA A 2 11.16 36.72 -11.63
CA ALA A 2 11.11 35.70 -12.71
C ALA A 2 11.64 34.32 -12.29
N VAL A 3 12.80 34.27 -11.62
CA VAL A 3 13.41 33.02 -11.11
C VAL A 3 12.50 32.29 -10.11
N VAL A 4 11.85 33.06 -9.22
CA VAL A 4 10.94 32.52 -8.21
C VAL A 4 9.69 31.94 -8.89
N ILE A 5 9.15 32.64 -9.89
CA ILE A 5 7.99 32.20 -10.67
C ILE A 5 8.31 30.92 -11.45
N THR A 6 9.49 30.83 -12.08
CA THR A 6 9.92 29.62 -12.78
C THR A 6 10.11 28.42 -11.85
N LEU A 7 10.68 28.64 -10.66
CA LEU A 7 10.80 27.59 -9.64
C LEU A 7 9.43 27.11 -9.15
N LEU A 8 8.50 28.05 -8.93
CA LEU A 8 7.13 27.73 -8.52
C LEU A 8 6.41 26.90 -9.58
N LEU A 9 6.51 27.30 -10.85
CA LEU A 9 5.91 26.56 -11.98
C LEU A 9 6.52 25.17 -12.14
N ALA A 10 7.84 25.04 -12.02
CA ALA A 10 8.52 23.74 -12.08
C ALA A 10 8.05 22.82 -10.95
N ALA A 11 7.96 23.33 -9.71
CA ALA A 11 7.45 22.57 -8.57
C ALA A 11 5.98 22.14 -8.77
N LEU A 12 5.15 23.01 -9.34
CA LEU A 12 3.73 22.73 -9.60
C LEU A 12 3.56 21.65 -10.68
N LEU A 13 4.37 21.69 -11.73
CA LEU A 13 4.39 20.65 -12.78
C LEU A 13 4.81 19.29 -12.20
N VAL A 14 5.86 19.26 -11.38
CA VAL A 14 6.30 18.02 -10.72
C VAL A 14 5.18 17.48 -9.81
N ALA A 15 4.53 18.33 -9.02
CA ALA A 15 3.42 17.93 -8.16
C ALA A 15 2.23 17.37 -8.96
N ALA A 16 1.90 17.99 -10.11
CA ALA A 16 0.83 17.52 -10.99
C ALA A 16 1.14 16.14 -11.60
N VAL A 17 2.38 15.92 -12.05
CA VAL A 17 2.82 14.63 -12.57
C VAL A 17 2.74 13.54 -11.50
N VAL A 18 3.22 13.83 -10.28
CA VAL A 18 3.14 12.89 -9.16
C VAL A 18 1.67 12.56 -8.82
N LEU A 19 0.78 13.56 -8.83
CA LEU A 19 -0.64 13.35 -8.51
C LEU A 19 -1.34 12.43 -9.53
N VAL A 20 -0.95 12.50 -10.81
CA VAL A 20 -1.51 11.65 -11.88
C VAL A 20 -0.86 10.26 -11.90
N ALA A 21 0.43 10.17 -11.56
CA ALA A 21 1.19 8.92 -11.62
C ALA A 21 0.98 8.00 -10.41
N VAL A 22 0.52 8.52 -9.27
CA VAL A 22 0.19 7.68 -8.12
C VAL A 22 -1.11 6.94 -8.43
N PRO A 23 -1.08 5.61 -8.61
CA PRO A 23 -2.32 4.84 -8.73
C PRO A 23 -3.11 5.09 -7.45
N SER A 24 -4.38 5.47 -7.60
CA SER A 24 -5.33 5.57 -6.50
C SER A 24 -5.49 4.19 -5.88
N GLY A 25 -4.58 3.87 -4.95
CA GLY A 25 -4.56 2.64 -4.19
C GLY A 25 -5.92 2.43 -3.56
N SER A 26 -6.43 1.21 -3.73
CA SER A 26 -7.72 0.75 -3.21
C SER A 26 -7.93 1.23 -1.78
N ASP A 27 -8.92 2.11 -1.60
CA ASP A 27 -9.68 2.43 -0.37
C ASP A 27 -10.05 3.92 -0.32
N GLY A 28 -10.61 4.47 -1.40
CA GLY A 28 -11.41 5.72 -1.39
C GLY A 28 -10.81 6.98 -0.74
N GLU A 29 -9.53 6.98 -0.38
CA GLU A 29 -9.01 8.02 0.50
C GLU A 29 -8.62 9.25 -0.31
N SER A 30 -9.19 10.39 0.08
CA SER A 30 -8.97 11.65 -0.60
C SER A 30 -7.47 12.00 -0.64
N PRO A 31 -6.91 12.39 -1.80
CA PRO A 31 -5.51 12.81 -1.92
C PRO A 31 -5.12 13.91 -0.92
N TRP A 32 -6.07 14.75 -0.54
CA TRP A 32 -5.88 15.79 0.47
C TRP A 32 -5.64 15.23 1.87
N VAL A 33 -6.32 14.15 2.23
CA VAL A 33 -6.15 13.47 3.52
C VAL A 33 -4.79 12.76 3.57
N ALA A 34 -4.39 12.09 2.49
CA ALA A 34 -3.07 11.49 2.36
C ALA A 34 -1.95 12.54 2.47
N PHE A 35 -2.10 13.68 1.78
CA PHE A 35 -1.16 14.79 1.86
C PHE A 35 -1.05 15.35 3.30
N ARG A 36 -2.19 15.63 3.94
CA ARG A 36 -2.22 16.18 5.30
C ARG A 36 -1.67 15.18 6.33
N ARG A 37 -1.91 13.88 6.13
CA ARG A 37 -1.32 12.81 6.95
C ARG A 37 0.19 12.79 6.81
N GLY A 38 0.71 12.86 5.58
CA GLY A 38 2.16 12.96 5.34
C GLY A 38 2.78 14.21 5.94
N LEU A 39 2.10 15.35 5.87
CA LEU A 39 2.55 16.59 6.52
C LEU A 39 2.55 16.49 8.04
N ARG A 40 1.55 15.81 8.61
CA ARG A 40 1.44 15.58 10.06
C ARG A 40 2.52 14.61 10.56
N ALA A 41 2.77 13.53 9.82
CA ALA A 41 3.85 12.57 10.11
C ALA A 41 5.23 13.26 10.14
N ARG A 42 5.47 14.25 9.29
CA ARG A 42 6.70 15.06 9.36
C ARG A 42 6.81 15.95 10.60
N ARG A 43 5.68 16.37 11.17
CA ARG A 43 5.62 17.28 12.31
C ARG A 43 5.66 16.54 13.64
N ASP A 44 5.10 15.35 13.68
CA ASP A 44 5.07 14.46 14.84
C ASP A 44 5.38 13.03 14.36
N PRO A 45 6.67 12.72 14.15
CA PRO A 45 7.08 11.40 13.68
C PRO A 45 6.76 10.37 14.75
N ASP A 46 6.11 9.28 14.33
CA ASP A 46 5.85 8.16 15.22
C ASP A 46 7.16 7.46 15.65
N ALA A 47 7.06 6.61 16.67
CA ALA A 47 8.22 5.91 17.22
C ALA A 47 8.93 5.05 16.16
N GLU A 48 8.17 4.42 15.26
CA GLU A 48 8.68 3.60 14.15
C GLU A 48 9.45 4.45 13.12
N GLN A 49 8.94 5.61 12.71
CA GLN A 49 9.64 6.54 11.81
C GLN A 49 10.93 7.07 12.45
N THR A 50 10.91 7.31 13.75
CA THR A 50 12.08 7.78 14.50
C THR A 50 13.15 6.69 14.64
N GLU A 51 12.73 5.43 14.75
CA GLU A 51 13.62 4.27 14.76
C GLU A 51 14.21 4.01 13.37
N ALA A 52 13.38 4.07 12.32
CA ALA A 52 13.84 3.97 10.93
C ALA A 52 14.83 5.09 10.57
N ALA A 53 14.58 6.33 11.02
CA ALA A 53 15.51 7.44 10.84
C ALA A 53 16.84 7.22 11.58
N ARG A 54 16.81 6.62 12.78
CA ARG A 54 18.03 6.25 13.53
C ARG A 54 18.80 5.11 12.84
N ALA A 55 18.11 4.10 12.32
CA ALA A 55 18.72 3.03 11.55
C ALA A 55 19.37 3.57 10.26
N ALA A 56 18.70 4.50 9.56
CA ALA A 56 19.24 5.15 8.38
C ALA A 56 20.43 6.10 8.69
N ALA A 57 20.49 6.64 9.92
CA ALA A 57 21.62 7.45 10.38
C ALA A 57 22.83 6.62 10.85
N ALA A 58 22.74 5.28 10.86
CA ALA A 58 23.86 4.43 11.15
C ALA A 58 24.98 4.65 10.12
N ARG A 59 26.20 4.88 10.58
CA ARG A 59 27.36 4.98 9.68
C ARG A 59 27.65 3.59 9.11
N PRO A 60 27.84 3.44 7.79
CA PRO A 60 28.28 2.19 7.22
C PRO A 60 29.62 1.81 7.84
N VAL A 61 29.70 0.59 8.35
CA VAL A 61 30.92 0.02 8.93
C VAL A 61 31.55 -0.85 7.86
N ASP A 62 32.82 -0.61 7.56
CA ASP A 62 33.58 -1.48 6.66
C ASP A 62 33.84 -2.81 7.38
N LEU A 63 33.06 -3.83 7.00
CA LEU A 63 33.23 -5.20 7.48
C LEU A 63 34.16 -5.95 6.52
N SER A 64 34.97 -6.85 7.07
CA SER A 64 35.69 -7.84 6.28
C SER A 64 34.69 -8.65 5.44
N LEU A 65 34.93 -8.75 4.13
CA LEU A 65 34.07 -9.52 3.22
C LEU A 65 33.89 -10.96 3.71
N ALA A 66 34.94 -11.58 4.25
CA ALA A 66 34.87 -12.93 4.77
C ALA A 66 33.92 -13.05 5.98
N ASP A 67 33.92 -12.05 6.87
CA ASP A 67 33.06 -12.05 8.05
C ASP A 67 31.62 -11.72 7.67
N PHE A 68 31.40 -10.80 6.72
CA PHE A 68 30.10 -10.52 6.16
C PHE A 68 29.48 -11.78 5.52
N LEU A 69 30.20 -12.43 4.61
CA LEU A 69 29.72 -13.64 3.94
C LEU A 69 29.42 -14.77 4.94
N ARG A 70 30.22 -14.91 6.00
CA ARG A 70 29.94 -15.90 7.06
C ARG A 70 28.69 -15.54 7.85
N ALA A 71 28.46 -14.26 8.14
CA ALA A 71 27.32 -13.81 8.94
C ALA A 71 26.00 -13.76 8.15
N THR A 72 26.05 -13.56 6.83
CA THR A 72 24.85 -13.42 5.98
C THR A 72 24.58 -14.63 5.09
N ALA A 73 25.47 -15.62 5.07
CA ALA A 73 25.18 -16.88 4.40
C ALA A 73 24.03 -17.57 5.13
N SER A 74 22.83 -17.49 4.54
CA SER A 74 21.72 -18.35 4.90
C SER A 74 21.98 -19.72 4.29
N GLU A 75 21.88 -20.79 5.09
CA GLU A 75 21.83 -22.15 4.57
C GLU A 75 20.55 -22.31 3.75
N GLY A 76 20.67 -22.19 2.44
CA GLY A 76 19.59 -22.34 1.47
C GLY A 76 20.18 -22.22 0.08
N ASP A 77 19.65 -22.97 -0.88
CA ASP A 77 20.26 -23.10 -2.21
C ASP A 77 20.27 -21.76 -2.98
N GLY A 78 19.61 -20.71 -2.48
CA GLY A 78 19.53 -19.39 -3.11
C GLY A 78 18.74 -19.37 -4.42
N TYR A 79 18.31 -20.54 -4.87
CA TYR A 79 17.51 -20.78 -6.04
C TYR A 79 16.07 -21.04 -5.64
N LEU A 80 15.17 -20.43 -6.39
CA LEU A 80 13.75 -20.62 -6.24
C LEU A 80 13.36 -21.89 -6.99
N HIS A 81 13.01 -22.95 -6.27
CA HIS A 81 12.62 -24.18 -6.92
C HIS A 81 11.23 -24.03 -7.54
N PRO A 82 11.02 -24.47 -8.79
CA PRO A 82 9.74 -24.31 -9.49
C PRO A 82 8.58 -25.01 -8.74
N ASP A 83 8.89 -26.07 -7.99
CA ASP A 83 7.91 -26.82 -7.20
C ASP A 83 7.43 -26.03 -5.96
N GLU A 84 8.30 -25.26 -5.34
CA GLU A 84 7.96 -24.36 -4.21
C GLU A 84 7.05 -23.23 -4.69
N LEU A 85 7.35 -22.66 -5.86
CA LEU A 85 6.53 -21.63 -6.51
C LEU A 85 5.14 -22.14 -6.86
N ALA A 86 5.05 -23.35 -7.40
CA ALA A 86 3.79 -23.91 -7.86
C ALA A 86 2.79 -24.04 -6.70
N GLU A 87 3.27 -24.48 -5.53
CA GLU A 87 2.43 -24.65 -4.35
C GLU A 87 2.01 -23.30 -3.75
N ASP A 88 2.93 -22.34 -3.67
CA ASP A 88 2.63 -20.99 -3.19
C ASP A 88 1.62 -20.26 -4.10
N LEU A 89 1.77 -20.40 -5.42
CA LEU A 89 0.84 -19.83 -6.40
C LEU A 89 -0.52 -20.52 -6.35
N ARG A 90 -0.56 -21.84 -6.12
CA ARG A 90 -1.81 -22.59 -5.94
C ARG A 90 -2.56 -22.09 -4.71
N LEU A 91 -1.86 -21.94 -3.59
CA LEU A 91 -2.43 -21.44 -2.34
C LEU A 91 -2.90 -19.98 -2.48
N ALA A 92 -2.13 -19.13 -3.15
CA ALA A 92 -2.50 -17.75 -3.43
C ALA A 92 -3.77 -17.66 -4.29
N ARG A 93 -3.88 -18.50 -5.33
CA ARG A 93 -5.07 -18.59 -6.18
C ARG A 93 -6.30 -19.02 -5.38
N GLU A 94 -6.18 -20.01 -4.50
CA GLU A 94 -7.29 -20.48 -3.66
C GLU A 94 -7.79 -19.39 -2.71
N ARG A 95 -6.87 -18.65 -2.08
CA ARG A 95 -7.21 -17.51 -1.22
C ARG A 95 -7.90 -16.40 -2.01
N ALA A 96 -7.38 -16.03 -3.18
CA ALA A 96 -7.99 -15.02 -4.04
C ALA A 96 -9.40 -15.43 -4.49
N ALA A 97 -9.58 -16.68 -4.90
CA ALA A 97 -10.89 -17.21 -5.28
C ALA A 97 -11.89 -17.19 -4.11
N HIS A 98 -11.42 -17.48 -2.90
CA HIS A 98 -12.24 -17.40 -1.69
C HIS A 98 -12.71 -15.97 -1.42
N VAL A 99 -11.81 -14.98 -1.46
CA VAL A 99 -12.13 -13.56 -1.28
C VAL A 99 -13.15 -13.08 -2.32
N LEU A 100 -12.98 -13.46 -3.58
CA LEU A 100 -13.93 -13.10 -4.66
C LEU A 100 -15.31 -13.77 -4.52
N ARG A 101 -15.40 -14.92 -3.86
CA ARG A 101 -16.67 -15.57 -3.56
C ARG A 101 -17.38 -14.87 -2.41
N VAL A 102 -16.66 -14.63 -1.32
CA VAL A 102 -17.19 -13.93 -0.14
C VAL A 102 -17.67 -12.53 -0.53
N GLY A 103 -16.89 -11.77 -1.30
CA GLY A 103 -17.30 -10.45 -1.79
C GLY A 103 -18.59 -10.49 -2.63
N ARG A 104 -18.78 -11.50 -3.48
CA ARG A 104 -20.03 -11.67 -4.26
C ARG A 104 -21.24 -12.01 -3.41
N GLU A 105 -21.05 -12.79 -2.35
CA GLU A 105 -22.12 -13.12 -1.39
C GLU A 105 -22.49 -11.90 -0.55
N THR A 106 -21.52 -11.08 -0.15
CA THR A 106 -21.76 -9.80 0.56
C THR A 106 -22.47 -8.78 -0.32
N THR A 107 -22.10 -8.65 -1.60
CA THR A 107 -22.80 -7.74 -2.54
C THR A 107 -24.23 -8.18 -2.82
N ARG A 108 -24.50 -9.50 -2.95
CA ARG A 108 -25.89 -10.00 -3.08
C ARG A 108 -26.72 -9.83 -1.81
N ALA A 109 -26.12 -9.97 -0.63
CA ALA A 109 -26.81 -9.74 0.64
C ALA A 109 -27.14 -8.25 0.85
N HIS A 110 -26.38 -7.33 0.25
CA HIS A 110 -26.62 -5.88 0.34
C HIS A 110 -27.68 -5.36 -0.65
N ASP A 111 -27.91 -6.06 -1.76
CA ASP A 111 -28.95 -5.75 -2.76
C ASP A 111 -30.36 -6.26 -2.34
N VAL A 112 -30.42 -7.12 -1.32
CA VAL A 112 -31.68 -7.54 -0.68
C VAL A 112 -31.86 -6.77 0.64
N GLY A 113 -31.88 -5.45 0.55
CA GLY A 113 -32.27 -4.55 1.64
C GLY A 113 -33.80 -4.55 1.86
N PRO A 114 -34.30 -4.25 3.07
CA PRO A 114 -35.62 -4.64 3.57
C PRO A 114 -36.79 -3.77 3.09
N ASP A 115 -36.84 -3.40 1.81
CA ASP A 115 -37.86 -2.48 1.27
C ASP A 115 -38.98 -3.17 0.47
N GLY A 116 -38.94 -4.50 0.35
CA GLY A 116 -39.96 -5.28 -0.39
C GLY A 116 -41.28 -5.55 0.35
N ALA A 117 -41.44 -5.07 1.59
CA ALA A 117 -42.55 -5.49 2.48
C ALA A 117 -43.58 -4.41 2.83
N ARG A 118 -43.63 -3.28 2.11
CA ARG A 118 -44.64 -2.22 2.35
C ARG A 118 -45.18 -1.57 1.08
N SER A 119 -45.86 -2.35 0.23
CA SER A 119 -46.71 -1.78 -0.82
C SER A 119 -47.87 -2.70 -1.18
N HIS A 120 -48.73 -3.00 -0.21
CA HIS A 120 -50.05 -3.56 -0.48
C HIS A 120 -51.03 -3.27 0.67
N ASP A 121 -51.22 -1.98 1.00
CA ASP A 121 -52.41 -1.56 1.75
C ASP A 121 -52.63 -0.05 1.60
N ALA A 122 -53.19 0.36 0.46
CA ALA A 122 -53.71 1.71 0.25
C ALA A 122 -54.83 1.68 -0.81
N HIS A 123 -55.95 1.08 -0.46
CA HIS A 123 -57.25 1.45 -1.02
C HIS A 123 -58.17 1.89 0.13
N ARG A 124 -58.08 3.18 0.48
CA ARG A 124 -59.20 4.02 0.88
C ARG A 124 -58.81 5.50 0.87
#